data_AF-A0A4Q3YBD1-F1
#
_entry.id   AF-A0A4Q3YBD1-F1
#
_cell.length_a   1.000
_cell.length_b   1.000
_cell.length_c   1.000
_cell.angle_alpha   90.00
_cell.angle_beta   90.00
_cell.angle_gamma   90.00
#
_symmetry.space_group_name_H-M   'P 1'
#
loop_
_entity.id
_entity.type
_entity.pdbx_description
1 polymer ?
#
loop_
_entity_poly.entity_id
_entity_poly.type
_entity_poly.pdbx_seq_one_letter_code
_entity_poly.pdbx_strand_id
1 'polypeptide(L)'
;MTNTPRITRNSLHAGERARLEKIENSFRVHAAALHGDSLSPIMVDTLVNSLVGDPRVFHHLVTGGTEEINPDDAAVMRGFSRALIQGDDMAQRNLEFSSATRRAELESMFFASLKPGEALAMQRRGNDVLSRAKEAYISERLDERFA
;
A
#
# COMPACT_ATOMS: atom_id res chain seq x y z
N MET A 1 -19.89 2.56 24.80
CA MET A 1 -18.68 2.17 24.02
C MET A 1 -18.27 0.78 24.47
N THR A 2 -18.66 -0.25 23.73
CA THR A 2 -18.29 -1.64 24.03
C THR A 2 -16.83 -1.85 23.65
N ASN A 3 -15.99 -2.01 24.66
CA ASN A 3 -14.57 -2.30 24.52
C ASN A 3 -14.43 -3.70 23.92
N THR A 4 -14.43 -3.80 22.60
CA THR A 4 -14.30 -5.09 21.90
C THR A 4 -12.86 -5.55 22.16
N PRO A 5 -12.66 -6.74 22.77
CA PRO A 5 -11.31 -7.21 23.05
C PRO A 5 -10.56 -7.37 21.72
N ARG A 6 -9.58 -6.48 21.48
CA ARG A 6 -8.64 -6.66 20.38
C ARG A 6 -7.75 -7.84 20.75
N ILE A 7 -7.90 -8.95 20.03
CA ILE A 7 -6.91 -10.03 20.06
C ILE A 7 -5.56 -9.43 19.67
N THR A 8 -4.55 -9.71 20.48
CA THR A 8 -3.17 -9.36 20.18
C THR A 8 -2.44 -10.63 19.78
N ARG A 9 -1.38 -10.54 18.96
CA ARG A 9 -0.58 -11.74 18.60
C ARG A 9 -0.15 -12.56 19.82
N ASN A 10 0.10 -11.88 20.94
CA ASN A 10 0.55 -12.49 22.19
C ASN A 10 -0.56 -13.28 22.91
N SER A 11 -1.84 -13.05 22.60
CA SER A 11 -2.97 -13.77 23.19
C SER A 11 -3.36 -15.03 22.41
N LEU A 12 -2.67 -15.33 21.29
CA LEU A 12 -2.98 -16.50 20.46
C LEU A 12 -2.38 -17.80 21.01
N HIS A 13 -3.15 -18.87 20.95
CA HIS A 13 -2.68 -20.23 21.20
C HIS A 13 -1.75 -20.71 20.09
N ALA A 14 -0.98 -21.80 20.34
CA ALA A 14 0.03 -22.28 19.40
C ALA A 14 -0.54 -22.60 18.00
N GLY A 15 -1.71 -23.24 17.93
CA GLY A 15 -2.37 -23.55 16.66
C GLY A 15 -2.85 -22.30 15.91
N GLU A 16 -3.33 -21.29 16.63
CA GLU A 16 -3.77 -20.02 16.05
C GLU A 16 -2.57 -19.20 15.54
N ARG A 17 -1.44 -19.21 16.26
CA ARG A 17 -0.19 -18.59 15.78
C ARG A 17 0.30 -19.22 14.49
N ALA A 18 0.29 -20.54 14.40
CA ALA A 18 0.69 -21.24 13.17
C ALA A 18 -0.25 -20.91 11.99
N ARG A 19 -1.56 -20.78 12.23
CA ARG A 19 -2.51 -20.33 11.20
C ARG A 19 -2.26 -18.88 10.79
N LEU A 20 -2.02 -17.98 11.74
CA LEU A 20 -1.71 -16.59 11.45
C LEU A 20 -0.43 -16.49 10.60
N GLU A 21 0.65 -17.17 10.99
CA GLU A 21 1.92 -17.15 10.26
C GLU A 21 1.74 -17.60 8.80
N LYS A 22 0.91 -18.63 8.55
CA LYS A 22 0.57 -19.05 7.18
C LYS A 22 -0.16 -17.96 6.40
N ILE A 23 -1.12 -17.28 7.01
CA ILE A 23 -1.84 -16.16 6.38
C ILE A 23 -0.86 -15.02 6.09
N GLU A 24 -0.02 -14.65 7.04
CA GLU A 24 0.97 -13.56 6.88
C GLU A 24 1.93 -13.85 5.73
N ASN A 25 2.46 -15.08 5.66
CA ASN A 25 3.35 -15.50 4.58
C ASN A 25 2.63 -15.51 3.22
N SER A 26 1.43 -16.07 3.15
CA SER A 26 0.65 -16.11 1.91
C SER A 26 0.27 -14.70 1.44
N PHE A 27 -0.15 -13.82 2.36
CA PHE A 27 -0.43 -12.42 2.06
C PHE A 27 0.79 -11.71 1.46
N ARG A 28 1.98 -11.88 2.03
CA ARG A 28 3.22 -11.26 1.51
C ARG A 28 3.53 -11.72 0.08
N VAL A 29 3.42 -13.01 -0.18
CA VAL A 29 3.62 -13.58 -1.53
C VAL A 29 2.64 -12.96 -2.52
N HIS A 30 1.37 -12.87 -2.15
CA HIS A 30 0.35 -12.34 -3.05
C HIS A 30 0.39 -10.82 -3.20
N ALA A 31 0.78 -10.07 -2.18
CA ALA A 31 1.03 -8.63 -2.27
C ALA A 31 2.19 -8.35 -3.23
N ALA A 32 3.30 -9.08 -3.11
CA ALA A 32 4.43 -8.98 -4.03
C ALA A 32 4.05 -9.39 -5.46
N ALA A 33 3.25 -10.43 -5.63
CA ALA A 33 2.77 -10.84 -6.96
C ALA A 33 1.83 -9.82 -7.62
N LEU A 34 1.07 -9.05 -6.83
CA LEU A 34 0.13 -8.04 -7.34
C LEU A 34 0.81 -6.71 -7.66
N HIS A 35 1.77 -6.29 -6.82
CA HIS A 35 2.29 -4.92 -6.85
C HIS A 35 3.82 -4.84 -6.97
N GLY A 36 4.54 -5.95 -6.91
CA GLY A 36 6.00 -5.98 -6.98
C GLY A 36 6.62 -4.98 -6.00
N ASP A 37 7.54 -4.16 -6.52
CA ASP A 37 8.22 -3.12 -5.76
C ASP A 37 7.41 -1.81 -5.62
N SER A 38 6.24 -1.71 -6.26
CA SER A 38 5.40 -0.51 -6.16
C SER A 38 4.75 -0.36 -4.77
N LEU A 39 4.53 -1.46 -4.06
CA LEU A 39 4.12 -1.43 -2.66
C LEU A 39 5.35 -1.60 -1.79
N SER A 40 5.71 -0.56 -1.04
CA SER A 40 6.93 -0.57 -0.23
C SER A 40 6.90 -1.70 0.83
N PRO A 41 8.06 -2.29 1.18
CA PRO A 41 8.14 -3.34 2.20
C PRO A 41 7.57 -2.91 3.57
N ILE A 42 7.78 -1.65 3.95
CA ILE A 42 7.23 -1.08 5.19
C ILE A 42 5.70 -1.10 5.16
N MET A 43 5.09 -0.75 4.03
CA MET A 43 3.64 -0.80 3.88
C MET A 43 3.10 -2.23 3.95
N VAL A 44 3.80 -3.19 3.34
CA VAL A 44 3.46 -4.62 3.46
C VAL A 44 3.50 -5.06 4.93
N ASP A 45 4.52 -4.66 5.69
CA ASP A 45 4.60 -4.97 7.13
C ASP A 45 3.47 -4.32 7.94
N THR A 46 3.10 -3.08 7.61
CA THR A 46 1.96 -2.40 8.23
C THR A 46 0.65 -3.16 8.00
N LEU A 47 0.39 -3.58 6.76
CA LEU A 47 -0.80 -4.36 6.41
C LEU A 47 -0.78 -5.76 7.07
N VAL A 48 0.39 -6.42 7.11
CA VAL A 48 0.55 -7.70 7.83
C VAL A 48 0.21 -7.55 9.31
N ASN A 49 0.61 -6.45 9.94
CA ASN A 49 0.29 -6.17 11.34
C ASN A 49 -1.20 -5.86 11.57
N SER A 50 -1.92 -5.36 10.55
CA SER A 50 -3.36 -5.11 10.65
C SER A 50 -4.23 -6.34 10.41
N LEU A 51 -3.68 -7.43 9.85
CA LEU A 51 -4.43 -8.67 9.54
C LEU A 51 -5.16 -9.25 10.76
N VAL A 52 -4.60 -9.18 11.95
CA VAL A 52 -5.23 -9.70 13.19
C VAL A 52 -6.54 -8.96 13.52
N GLY A 53 -6.70 -7.73 13.03
CA GLY A 53 -7.93 -6.96 13.15
C GLY A 53 -8.98 -7.27 12.08
N ASP A 54 -8.65 -8.06 11.04
CA ASP A 54 -9.60 -8.40 9.98
C ASP A 54 -10.57 -9.51 10.46
N PRO A 55 -11.90 -9.31 10.38
CA PRO A 55 -12.87 -10.31 10.83
C PRO A 55 -12.74 -11.68 10.17
N ARG A 56 -12.34 -11.71 8.89
CA ARG A 56 -12.18 -12.95 8.11
C ARG A 56 -10.97 -13.75 8.62
N VAL A 57 -9.89 -13.04 8.93
CA VAL A 57 -8.69 -13.62 9.57
C VAL A 57 -9.06 -14.16 10.93
N PHE A 58 -9.72 -13.35 11.77
CA PHE A 58 -10.18 -13.79 13.09
C PHE A 58 -11.03 -15.07 13.01
N HIS A 59 -12.00 -15.12 12.10
CA HIS A 59 -12.84 -16.29 11.91
C HIS A 59 -12.00 -17.54 11.57
N HIS A 60 -11.05 -17.43 10.64
CA HIS A 60 -10.13 -18.52 10.31
C HIS A 60 -9.26 -18.94 11.50
N LEU A 61 -8.74 -18.00 12.28
CA LEU A 61 -7.88 -18.31 13.43
C LEU A 61 -8.62 -19.17 14.47
N VAL A 62 -9.86 -18.76 14.81
CA VAL A 62 -10.67 -19.38 15.86
C VAL A 62 -11.29 -20.71 15.38
N THR A 63 -11.85 -20.73 14.18
CA THR A 63 -12.64 -21.89 13.70
C THR A 63 -11.84 -22.86 12.83
N GLY A 64 -10.75 -22.40 12.21
CA GLY A 64 -10.06 -23.11 11.15
C GLY A 64 -10.81 -23.15 9.81
N GLY A 65 -11.96 -22.48 9.69
CA GLY A 65 -12.75 -22.42 8.46
C GLY A 65 -12.02 -21.69 7.33
N THR A 66 -12.19 -22.16 6.10
CA THR A 66 -11.43 -21.70 4.92
C THR A 66 -12.28 -21.01 3.85
N GLU A 67 -13.54 -20.70 4.15
CA GLU A 67 -14.50 -20.16 3.18
C GLU A 67 -14.12 -18.77 2.68
N GLU A 68 -13.63 -17.90 3.56
CA GLU A 68 -13.27 -16.50 3.24
C GLU A 68 -11.76 -16.28 3.11
N ILE A 69 -10.96 -17.11 3.79
CA ILE A 69 -9.51 -17.08 3.78
C ILE A 69 -8.99 -18.51 3.77
N ASN A 70 -8.15 -18.82 2.79
CA ASN A 70 -7.45 -20.08 2.71
C ASN A 70 -5.99 -19.83 2.28
N PRO A 71 -5.01 -19.86 3.19
CA PRO A 71 -3.62 -19.55 2.86
C PRO A 71 -3.01 -20.48 1.81
N ASP A 72 -3.58 -21.66 1.62
CA ASP A 72 -3.14 -22.67 0.64
C ASP A 72 -3.85 -22.51 -0.73
N ASP A 73 -4.84 -21.63 -0.85
CA ASP A 73 -5.53 -21.30 -2.11
C ASP A 73 -5.09 -19.93 -2.65
N ALA A 74 -4.35 -19.97 -3.75
CA ALA A 74 -3.81 -18.78 -4.39
C ALA A 74 -4.87 -17.81 -4.92
N ALA A 75 -6.03 -18.30 -5.37
CA ALA A 75 -7.09 -17.44 -5.91
C ALA A 75 -7.79 -16.68 -4.78
N VAL A 76 -8.11 -17.39 -3.69
CA VAL A 76 -8.70 -16.80 -2.48
C VAL A 76 -7.76 -15.76 -1.89
N MET A 77 -6.48 -16.11 -1.69
CA MET A 77 -5.52 -15.20 -1.09
C MET A 77 -5.17 -14.00 -1.97
N ARG A 78 -5.11 -14.17 -3.30
CA ARG A 78 -4.97 -13.03 -4.21
C ARG A 78 -6.16 -12.07 -4.10
N GLY A 79 -7.38 -12.60 -4.00
CA GLY A 79 -8.59 -11.79 -3.80
C GLY A 79 -8.58 -11.04 -2.46
N PHE A 80 -8.25 -11.76 -1.39
CA PHE A 80 -8.09 -11.21 -0.05
C PHE A 80 -7.03 -10.09 0.00
N SER A 81 -5.82 -10.37 -0.48
CA SER A 81 -4.72 -9.40 -0.51
C SER A 81 -5.08 -8.15 -1.29
N ARG A 82 -5.70 -8.31 -2.47
CA ARG A 82 -6.17 -7.17 -3.27
C ARG A 82 -7.20 -6.33 -2.50
N ALA A 83 -8.21 -6.97 -1.91
CA ALA A 83 -9.25 -6.26 -1.17
C ALA A 83 -8.69 -5.47 0.01
N LEU A 84 -7.74 -6.06 0.75
CA LEU A 84 -7.12 -5.41 1.90
C LEU A 84 -6.25 -4.22 1.49
N ILE A 85 -5.48 -4.34 0.42
CA ILE A 85 -4.66 -3.24 -0.12
C ILE A 85 -5.54 -2.13 -0.69
N GLN A 86 -6.62 -2.47 -1.39
CA GLN A 86 -7.56 -1.50 -1.96
C GLN A 86 -8.38 -0.74 -0.92
N GLY A 87 -8.67 -1.39 0.21
CA GLY A 87 -9.38 -0.78 1.33
C GLY A 87 -8.51 0.06 2.27
N ASP A 88 -7.19 0.09 2.08
CA ASP A 88 -6.26 0.83 2.92
C ASP A 88 -5.76 2.10 2.22
N ASP A 89 -6.14 3.27 2.75
CA ASP A 89 -5.80 4.57 2.17
C ASP A 89 -4.28 4.81 2.13
N MET A 90 -3.52 4.33 3.11
CA MET A 90 -2.07 4.49 3.14
C MET A 90 -1.39 3.62 2.08
N ALA A 91 -1.91 2.40 1.88
CA ALA A 91 -1.45 1.52 0.81
C ALA A 91 -1.74 2.10 -0.57
N GLN A 92 -2.94 2.68 -0.77
CA GLN A 92 -3.28 3.37 -2.03
C GLN A 92 -2.38 4.59 -2.28
N ARG A 93 -2.13 5.41 -1.26
CA ARG A 93 -1.14 6.51 -1.34
C ARG A 93 0.21 5.97 -1.77
N ASN A 94 0.72 4.96 -1.07
CA ASN A 94 2.04 4.40 -1.35
C ASN A 94 2.17 3.89 -2.80
N LEU A 95 1.16 3.19 -3.31
CA LEU A 95 1.13 2.73 -4.69
C LEU A 95 1.15 3.88 -5.70
N GLU A 96 0.44 4.97 -5.41
CA GLU A 96 0.41 6.13 -6.31
C GLU A 96 1.73 6.89 -6.34
N PHE A 97 2.36 7.08 -5.17
CA PHE A 97 3.71 7.66 -5.08
C PHE A 97 4.77 6.83 -5.82
N SER A 98 4.62 5.50 -5.82
CA SER A 98 5.50 4.59 -6.54
C SER A 98 5.17 4.44 -8.03
N SER A 99 4.06 5.00 -8.52
CA SER A 99 3.63 4.85 -9.90
C SER A 99 4.45 5.74 -10.85
N ALA A 100 5.33 5.12 -11.63
CA ALA A 100 6.12 5.82 -12.65
C ALA A 100 5.23 6.49 -13.71
N THR A 101 4.12 5.85 -14.10
CA THR A 101 3.15 6.42 -15.05
C THR A 101 2.52 7.70 -14.49
N ARG A 102 2.08 7.66 -13.22
CA ARG A 102 1.46 8.84 -12.59
C ARG A 102 2.47 9.97 -12.43
N ARG A 103 3.70 9.63 -12.05
CA ARG A 103 4.80 10.60 -11.95
C ARG A 103 5.10 11.24 -13.32
N ALA A 104 5.10 10.46 -14.40
CA ALA A 104 5.29 10.96 -15.75
C ALA A 104 4.14 11.87 -16.23
N GLU A 105 2.88 11.54 -15.89
CA GLU A 105 1.73 12.40 -16.17
C GLU A 105 1.86 13.75 -15.46
N LEU A 106 2.17 13.74 -14.17
CA LEU A 106 2.35 14.96 -13.37
C LEU A 106 3.55 15.79 -13.84
N GLU A 107 4.63 15.13 -14.25
CA GLU A 107 5.78 15.79 -14.89
C GLU A 107 5.38 16.46 -16.21
N SER A 108 4.59 15.79 -17.05
CA SER A 108 4.06 16.40 -18.28
C SER A 108 3.16 17.60 -17.98
N MET A 109 2.31 17.51 -16.96
CA MET A 109 1.45 18.62 -16.53
C MET A 109 2.27 19.80 -16.00
N PHE A 110 3.32 19.54 -15.23
CA PHE A 110 4.24 20.58 -14.75
C PHE A 110 4.86 21.33 -15.92
N PHE A 111 5.47 20.64 -16.89
CA PHE A 111 6.08 21.31 -18.05
C PHE A 111 5.06 22.04 -18.93
N ALA A 112 3.84 21.51 -19.07
CA ALA A 112 2.77 22.18 -19.79
C ALA A 112 2.27 23.45 -19.08
N SER A 113 2.42 23.55 -17.76
CA SER A 113 2.02 24.72 -16.98
C SER A 113 3.02 25.89 -17.05
N LEU A 114 4.26 25.63 -17.46
CA LEU A 114 5.30 26.64 -17.56
C LEU A 114 5.08 27.55 -18.77
N LYS A 115 5.39 28.84 -18.60
CA LYS A 115 5.38 29.78 -19.72
C LYS A 115 6.52 29.47 -20.70
N PRO A 116 6.39 29.86 -21.99
CA PRO A 116 7.47 29.73 -22.95
C PRO A 116 8.77 30.35 -22.42
N GLY A 117 9.85 29.57 -22.41
CA GLY A 117 11.18 30.00 -21.94
C GLY A 117 11.38 29.97 -20.42
N GLU A 118 10.34 29.73 -19.63
CA GLU A 118 10.44 29.68 -18.16
C GLU A 118 11.28 28.48 -17.67
N ALA A 119 11.09 27.31 -18.28
CA ALA A 119 11.92 26.13 -18.01
C ALA A 119 13.41 26.42 -18.27
N LEU A 120 13.72 27.08 -19.37
CA LEU A 120 15.09 27.45 -19.73
C LEU A 120 15.66 28.51 -18.77
N ALA A 121 14.85 29.48 -18.35
CA ALA A 121 15.24 30.48 -17.37
C ALA A 121 15.55 29.85 -16.00
N MET A 122 14.74 28.89 -15.55
CA MET A 122 14.98 28.12 -14.33
C MET A 122 16.26 27.30 -14.45
N GLN A 123 16.48 26.62 -15.59
CA GLN A 123 17.69 25.84 -15.83
C GLN A 123 18.97 26.70 -15.81
N ARG A 124 18.91 27.92 -16.36
CA ARG A 124 20.03 28.89 -16.33
C ARG A 124 20.34 29.41 -14.93
N ARG A 125 19.36 29.44 -14.03
CA ARG A 125 19.56 29.77 -12.60
C ARG A 125 20.18 28.61 -11.81
N GLY A 126 20.27 27.44 -12.42
CA GLY A 126 20.85 26.22 -11.87
C GLY A 126 19.94 25.02 -12.14
N ASN A 127 20.53 23.89 -12.55
CA ASN A 127 19.77 22.64 -12.81
C ASN A 127 18.90 22.21 -11.63
N ASP A 128 19.33 22.51 -10.41
CA ASP A 128 18.61 22.21 -9.18
C ASP A 128 17.26 22.94 -9.04
N VAL A 129 17.13 24.14 -9.60
CA VAL A 129 15.93 24.98 -9.41
C VAL A 129 14.74 24.37 -10.14
N LEU A 130 14.94 23.96 -11.39
CA LEU A 130 13.91 23.31 -12.20
C LEU A 130 13.53 21.95 -11.60
N SER A 131 14.52 21.16 -11.18
CA SER A 131 14.29 19.85 -10.55
C SER A 131 13.50 19.96 -9.25
N ARG A 132 13.86 20.90 -8.36
CA ARG A 132 13.13 21.13 -7.11
C ARG A 132 11.70 21.62 -7.34
N ALA A 133 11.49 22.54 -8.28
CA ALA A 133 10.16 23.03 -8.62
C ALA A 133 9.26 21.91 -9.16
N LYS A 134 9.81 21.05 -10.02
CA LYS A 134 9.11 19.87 -10.53
C LYS A 134 8.75 18.90 -9.42
N GLU A 135 9.70 18.56 -8.56
CA GLU A 135 9.46 17.62 -7.45
C GLU A 135 8.43 18.13 -6.45
N ALA A 136 8.48 19.42 -6.12
CA ALA A 136 7.48 20.06 -5.26
C ALA A 136 6.07 19.98 -5.86
N TYR A 137 5.93 20.30 -7.15
CA TYR A 137 4.65 20.19 -7.87
C TYR A 137 4.09 18.76 -7.86
N ILE A 138 4.94 17.77 -8.15
CA ILE A 138 4.54 16.36 -8.15
C ILE A 138 4.10 15.94 -6.74
N SER A 139 4.85 16.30 -5.70
CA SER A 139 4.50 15.94 -4.32
C SER A 139 3.16 16.55 -3.89
N GLU A 140 2.96 17.85 -4.14
CA GLU A 140 1.73 18.56 -3.78
C GLU A 140 0.50 17.94 -4.47
N ARG A 141 0.60 17.61 -5.75
CA ARG A 141 -0.52 16.98 -6.50
C ARG A 141 -0.80 15.55 -6.07
N LEU A 142 0.22 14.81 -5.65
CA LEU A 142 0.02 13.48 -5.06
C LEU A 142 -0.65 13.61 -3.69
N ASP A 143 -0.28 14.61 -2.88
CA ASP A 143 -0.88 14.85 -1.56
C ASP A 143 -2.34 15.36 -1.64
N GLU A 144 -2.65 16.29 -2.55
CA GLU A 144 -3.99 16.88 -2.73
C GLU A 144 -5.10 15.84 -2.92
N ARG A 145 -4.79 14.71 -3.56
CA ARG A 145 -5.77 13.65 -3.79
C ARG A 145 -6.24 12.98 -2.49
N PHE A 146 -5.46 13.11 -1.41
CA PHE A 146 -5.68 12.40 -0.16
C PHE A 146 -5.78 13.31 1.08
N ALA A 147 -5.89 14.62 0.87
CA ALA A 147 -6.22 15.60 1.91
C ALA A 147 -7.74 15.73 2.09
#